data_AF-A0AAN1JHG5-F1
#
_entry.id   AF-A0AAN1JHG5-F1
#
_cell.length_a   1.000
_cell.length_b   1.000
_cell.length_c   1.000
_cell.angle_alpha   90.00
_cell.angle_beta   90.00
_cell.angle_gamma   90.00
#
_symmetry.space_group_name_H-M   'P 1'
#
loop_
_entity.id
_entity.type
_entity.pdbx_description
1 polymer ?
#
loop_
_entity_poly.entity_id
_entity_poly.type
_entity_poly.pdbx_seq_one_letter_code
_entity_poly.pdbx_strand_id
1 'polypeptide(L)'
;MFEIGKEYSREDIHRVTGGSKHAFLPVKGGKVVAARLRPDLNPHAPEVILCDGSASSRAAGRTLARQIEPVPVFVRTASDRFRYVGEYVVAESMTAPSDYAEYVKNSSFTLGQISRVIRLKRR
;
A
#
# COMPACT_ATOMS: atom_id res chain seq x y z
N MET A 1 -18.57 2.66 4.73
CA MET A 1 -17.75 3.39 3.73
C MET A 1 -16.83 4.34 4.49
N PHE A 2 -15.62 4.60 3.98
CA PHE A 2 -14.67 5.54 4.59
C PHE A 2 -14.89 6.97 4.08
N GLU A 3 -14.55 7.96 4.90
CA GLU A 3 -14.70 9.39 4.62
C GLU A 3 -13.33 10.04 4.42
N ILE A 4 -13.16 10.75 3.30
CA ILE A 4 -11.86 11.35 2.93
C ILE A 4 -11.38 12.29 4.04
N GLY A 5 -10.10 12.18 4.41
CA GLY A 5 -9.48 13.01 5.43
C GLY A 5 -9.73 12.53 6.86
N LYS A 6 -10.71 11.64 7.08
CA LYS A 6 -10.98 11.05 8.39
C LYS A 6 -9.93 10.01 8.76
N GLU A 7 -9.67 9.92 10.05
CA GLU A 7 -8.75 8.96 10.62
C GLU A 7 -9.45 7.73 11.17
N TYR A 8 -8.79 6.59 10.98
CA TYR A 8 -9.27 5.28 11.38
C TYR A 8 -8.15 4.51 12.07
N SER A 9 -8.51 3.68 13.04
CA SER A 9 -7.60 2.68 13.60
C SER A 9 -7.42 1.50 12.65
N ARG A 10 -6.42 0.64 12.89
CA ARG A 10 -6.33 -0.63 12.15
C ARG A 10 -7.56 -1.49 12.35
N GLU A 11 -8.16 -1.45 13.53
CA GLU A 11 -9.36 -2.20 13.88
C GLU A 11 -10.57 -1.70 13.09
N ASP A 12 -10.76 -0.38 12.98
CA ASP A 12 -11.82 0.20 12.17
C ASP A 12 -11.70 -0.19 10.69
N ILE A 13 -10.47 -0.12 10.15
CA ILE A 13 -10.20 -0.52 8.76
C ILE A 13 -10.48 -2.02 8.57
N HIS A 14 -10.01 -2.86 9.49
CA HIS A 14 -10.21 -4.31 9.45
C HIS A 14 -11.68 -4.70 9.53
N ARG A 15 -12.47 -4.05 10.40
CA ARG A 15 -13.90 -4.33 10.54
C ARG A 15 -14.67 -4.14 9.24
N VAL A 16 -14.26 -3.15 8.43
CA VAL A 16 -14.89 -2.84 7.14
C VAL A 16 -14.34 -3.69 5.99
N THR A 17 -13.01 -3.84 5.91
CA THR A 17 -12.34 -4.45 4.74
C THR A 17 -12.05 -5.94 4.92
N GLY A 18 -11.92 -6.40 6.17
CA GLY A 18 -11.46 -7.73 6.54
C GLY A 18 -9.96 -7.94 6.31
N GLY A 19 -9.57 -9.14 5.88
CA GLY A 19 -8.18 -9.51 5.66
C GLY A 19 -7.34 -9.49 6.94
N SER A 20 -6.00 -9.50 6.79
CA SER A 20 -5.10 -9.45 7.95
C SER A 20 -5.16 -8.09 8.65
N LYS A 21 -5.26 -8.07 9.98
CA LYS A 21 -5.20 -6.83 10.77
C LYS A 21 -3.83 -6.15 10.73
N HIS A 22 -2.74 -6.89 10.47
CA HIS A 22 -1.37 -6.39 10.60
C HIS A 22 -0.68 -6.08 9.27
N ALA A 23 -1.06 -6.75 8.18
CA ALA A 23 -0.40 -6.57 6.87
C ALA A 23 -0.64 -5.17 6.30
N PHE A 24 0.37 -4.48 5.78
CA PHE A 24 0.13 -3.16 5.14
C PHE A 24 -0.79 -3.26 3.90
N LEU A 25 -0.75 -4.38 3.18
CA LEU A 25 -1.70 -4.75 2.12
C LEU A 25 -2.49 -6.00 2.55
N PRO A 26 -3.56 -5.87 3.34
CA PRO A 26 -4.41 -7.01 3.69
C PRO A 26 -5.03 -7.64 2.44
N VAL A 27 -4.99 -8.97 2.38
CA VAL A 27 -5.64 -9.76 1.33
C VAL A 27 -6.84 -10.52 1.90
N LYS A 28 -7.96 -10.54 1.17
CA LYS A 28 -9.16 -11.35 1.45
C LYS A 28 -9.77 -11.80 0.14
N GLY A 29 -10.11 -13.08 0.02
CA GLY A 29 -10.71 -13.63 -1.20
C GLY A 29 -9.83 -13.45 -2.45
N GLY A 30 -8.50 -13.52 -2.30
CA GLY A 30 -7.55 -13.35 -3.40
C GLY A 30 -7.34 -11.91 -3.87
N LYS A 31 -7.93 -10.91 -3.20
CA LYS A 31 -7.84 -9.49 -3.54
C LYS A 31 -7.22 -8.68 -2.40
N VAL A 32 -6.47 -7.63 -2.75
CA VAL A 32 -6.03 -6.63 -1.77
C VAL A 32 -7.22 -5.73 -1.44
N VAL A 33 -7.56 -5.63 -0.16
CA VAL A 33 -8.79 -4.95 0.30
C VAL A 33 -8.55 -3.59 0.95
N ALA A 34 -7.29 -3.24 1.22
CA ALA A 34 -6.87 -1.91 1.66
C ALA A 34 -5.37 -1.72 1.39
N ALA A 35 -4.91 -0.46 1.40
CA ALA A 35 -3.49 -0.14 1.52
C ALA A 35 -3.25 0.77 2.73
N ARG A 36 -2.43 0.32 3.68
CA ARG A 36 -2.12 1.04 4.92
C ARG A 36 -0.67 1.45 4.94
N LEU A 37 -0.40 2.62 4.38
CA LEU A 37 0.93 3.08 4.05
C LEU A 37 1.55 3.85 5.21
N ARG A 38 2.83 3.60 5.43
CA ARG A 38 3.65 4.31 6.41
C ARG A 38 4.58 5.26 5.65
N PRO A 39 4.59 6.57 5.93
CA PRO A 39 5.43 7.53 5.21
C PRO A 39 6.93 7.20 5.24
N ASP A 40 7.43 6.67 6.36
CA ASP A 40 8.84 6.24 6.52
C ASP A 40 9.23 5.04 5.64
N LEU A 41 8.25 4.24 5.19
CA LEU A 41 8.45 3.12 4.26
C LEU A 41 7.97 3.44 2.84
N ASN A 42 7.11 4.45 2.68
CA ASN A 42 6.47 4.84 1.43
C ASN A 42 6.47 6.37 1.38
N PRO A 43 7.62 7.00 1.08
CA PRO A 43 7.76 8.46 1.10
C PRO A 43 6.90 9.16 0.04
N HIS A 44 6.52 8.41 -1.01
CA HIS A 44 5.67 8.86 -2.11
C HIS A 44 4.23 8.33 -1.98
N ALA A 45 3.79 7.98 -0.77
CA ALA A 45 2.40 7.63 -0.52
C ALA A 45 1.49 8.87 -0.69
N PRO A 46 0.27 8.71 -1.23
CA PRO A 46 -0.36 7.45 -1.65
C PRO A 46 -0.05 6.99 -3.09
N GLU A 47 0.59 7.80 -3.91
CA GLU A 47 0.77 7.55 -5.35
C GLU A 47 1.71 6.37 -5.63
N VAL A 48 2.59 6.00 -4.69
CA VAL A 48 3.53 4.90 -4.85
C VAL A 48 3.56 4.01 -3.61
N ILE A 49 3.57 2.69 -3.84
CA ILE A 49 3.74 1.66 -2.82
C ILE A 49 5.04 0.91 -3.07
N LEU A 50 5.89 0.85 -2.04
CA LEU A 50 7.10 0.05 -2.03
C LEU A 50 6.81 -1.32 -1.38
N CYS A 51 6.99 -2.39 -2.14
CA CYS A 51 6.88 -3.75 -1.63
C CYS A 51 8.29 -4.31 -1.40
N ASP A 52 8.65 -4.58 -0.15
CA ASP A 52 9.92 -5.22 0.20
C ASP A 52 10.00 -6.70 -0.25
N GLY A 53 11.15 -7.33 0.01
CA GLY A 53 11.46 -8.71 -0.31
C GLY A 53 10.86 -9.75 0.64
N SER A 54 10.12 -9.36 1.68
CA SER A 54 9.49 -10.33 2.58
C SER A 54 8.42 -11.16 1.83
N ALA A 55 8.21 -12.41 2.24
CA ALA A 55 7.28 -13.31 1.54
C ALA A 55 5.85 -12.73 1.47
N SER A 56 5.39 -12.12 2.57
CA SER A 56 4.07 -11.51 2.68
C SER A 56 3.92 -10.27 1.78
N SER A 57 4.89 -9.36 1.82
CA SER A 57 4.90 -8.15 0.97
C SER A 57 4.98 -8.51 -0.51
N ARG A 58 5.86 -9.44 -0.89
CA ARG A 58 5.97 -9.94 -2.27
C ARG A 58 4.66 -10.52 -2.78
N ALA A 59 4.00 -11.35 -1.96
CA ALA A 59 2.73 -11.96 -2.34
C ALA A 59 1.64 -10.88 -2.53
N ALA A 60 1.49 -9.98 -1.56
CA ALA A 60 0.47 -8.94 -1.62
C ALA A 60 0.73 -7.94 -2.77
N GLY A 61 1.99 -7.56 -3.02
CA GLY A 61 2.38 -6.71 -4.14
C GLY A 61 2.09 -7.35 -5.50
N ARG A 62 2.33 -8.67 -5.65
CA ARG A 62 1.94 -9.39 -6.88
C ARG A 62 0.42 -9.43 -7.05
N THR A 63 -0.34 -9.62 -5.98
CA THR A 63 -1.80 -9.60 -6.01
C THR A 63 -2.30 -8.21 -6.43
N LEU A 64 -1.83 -7.14 -5.77
CA LEU A 64 -2.25 -5.78 -6.09
C LEU A 64 -1.92 -5.41 -7.53
N ALA A 65 -0.71 -5.73 -8.01
CA ALA A 65 -0.28 -5.40 -9.37
C ALA A 65 -1.15 -6.01 -10.49
N ARG A 66 -1.92 -7.07 -10.19
CA ARG A 66 -2.86 -7.71 -11.13
C ARG A 66 -4.30 -7.26 -10.94
N GLN A 67 -4.60 -6.54 -9.85
CA GLN A 67 -5.94 -6.13 -9.49
C GLN A 67 -6.33 -4.86 -10.25
N ILE A 68 -7.52 -4.89 -10.84
CA ILE A 68 -8.09 -3.74 -11.56
C ILE A 68 -9.04 -2.93 -10.68
N GLU A 69 -9.58 -3.56 -9.64
CA GLU A 69 -10.51 -2.95 -8.72
C GLU A 69 -9.81 -1.94 -7.81
N PRO A 70 -10.47 -0.79 -7.53
CA PRO A 70 -9.96 0.19 -6.60
C PRO A 70 -9.76 -0.38 -5.20
N VAL A 71 -8.75 0.15 -4.52
CA VAL A 71 -8.42 -0.18 -3.14
C VAL A 71 -8.46 1.08 -2.30
N PRO A 72 -9.08 1.04 -1.10
CA PRO A 72 -9.06 2.17 -0.18
C PRO A 72 -7.64 2.32 0.38
N VAL A 73 -7.06 3.51 0.21
CA VAL A 73 -5.71 3.85 0.65
C VAL A 73 -5.77 4.71 1.90
N PHE A 74 -4.91 4.38 2.86
CA PHE A 74 -4.75 5.08 4.10
C PHE A 74 -3.28 5.39 4.36
N VAL A 75 -3.00 6.59 4.85
CA VAL A 75 -1.64 7.02 5.21
C VAL A 75 -1.56 7.19 6.72
N ARG A 76 -0.55 6.58 7.34
CA ARG A 76 -0.34 6.66 8.79
C ARG A 76 -0.04 8.10 9.21
N THR A 77 -0.78 8.62 10.18
CA THR A 77 -0.58 9.94 10.79
C THR A 77 0.02 9.86 12.19
N ALA A 78 -0.30 8.80 12.94
CA ALA A 78 0.26 8.54 14.27
C ALA A 78 0.28 7.03 14.57
N SER A 79 0.70 6.67 15.78
CA SER A 79 0.62 5.29 16.28
C SER A 79 -0.82 4.77 16.20
N ASP A 80 -1.03 3.74 15.38
CA ASP A 80 -2.34 3.14 15.09
C ASP A 80 -3.41 4.10 14.54
N ARG A 81 -3.00 5.23 13.93
CA ARG A 81 -3.91 6.17 13.27
C ARG A 81 -3.57 6.32 11.80
N PHE A 82 -4.58 6.13 10.95
CA PHE A 82 -4.44 6.13 9.51
C PHE A 82 -5.52 7.02 8.89
N ARG A 83 -5.09 8.06 8.16
CA ARG A 83 -5.99 8.94 7.42
C ARG A 83 -6.39 8.29 6.11
N TYR A 84 -7.68 8.20 5.84
CA TYR A 84 -8.19 7.75 4.55
C TYR A 84 -7.98 8.83 3.49
N VAL A 85 -7.34 8.48 2.37
CA VAL A 85 -6.99 9.42 1.29
C VAL A 85 -7.67 9.10 -0.05
N GLY A 86 -8.49 8.05 -0.09
CA GLY A 86 -9.36 7.74 -1.22
C GLY A 86 -9.18 6.35 -1.79
N GLU A 87 -9.92 6.09 -2.86
CA GLU A 87 -9.85 4.87 -3.65
C GLU A 87 -8.83 5.06 -4.78
N TYR A 88 -7.92 4.09 -4.92
CA TYR A 88 -6.87 4.12 -5.93
C TYR A 88 -6.86 2.83 -6.74
N VAL A 89 -6.52 2.94 -8.01
CA VAL A 89 -6.30 1.80 -8.91
C VAL A 89 -4.82 1.74 -9.30
N VAL A 90 -4.34 0.54 -9.62
CA VAL A 90 -2.97 0.37 -10.13
C VAL A 90 -2.85 1.04 -11.50
N ALA A 91 -1.85 1.90 -11.63
CA ALA A 91 -1.48 2.54 -12.89
C ALA A 91 -0.30 1.82 -13.55
N GLU A 92 0.67 1.39 -12.75
CA GLU A 92 1.89 0.75 -13.26
C GLU A 92 2.51 -0.15 -12.18
N SER A 93 3.26 -1.17 -12.61
CA SER A 93 4.06 -1.96 -11.70
C SER A 93 5.45 -2.26 -12.25
N MET A 94 6.47 -1.92 -11.46
CA MET A 94 7.87 -1.97 -11.81
C MET A 94 8.61 -3.01 -10.97
N THR A 95 9.55 -3.72 -11.58
CA THR A 95 10.39 -4.72 -10.91
C THR A 95 11.88 -4.61 -11.25
N ALA A 96 12.27 -3.82 -12.25
CA ALA A 96 13.68 -3.55 -12.50
C ALA A 96 14.13 -2.33 -11.68
N PRO A 97 15.26 -2.41 -10.94
CA PRO A 97 15.75 -1.30 -10.12
C PRO A 97 15.93 0.02 -10.87
N SER A 98 16.31 -0.02 -12.16
CA SER A 98 16.43 1.16 -13.03
C SER A 98 15.15 1.99 -13.09
N ASP A 99 14.00 1.33 -13.00
CA ASP A 99 12.70 1.95 -13.24
C ASP A 99 12.13 2.59 -11.98
N TYR A 100 12.54 2.10 -10.80
CA TYR A 100 11.95 2.51 -9.54
C TYR A 100 12.92 3.13 -8.53
N ALA A 101 14.22 3.22 -8.84
CA ALA A 101 15.24 3.65 -7.89
C ALA A 101 14.94 5.03 -7.28
N GLU A 102 14.30 5.93 -8.02
CA GLU A 102 13.88 7.23 -7.53
C GLU A 102 12.87 7.15 -6.38
N TYR A 103 11.92 6.20 -6.44
CA TYR A 103 10.85 6.08 -5.44
C TYR A 103 11.33 5.49 -4.11
N VAL A 104 12.51 4.84 -4.11
CA VAL A 104 13.10 4.25 -2.91
C VAL A 104 13.87 5.30 -2.10
N LYS A 105 14.25 6.42 -2.72
CA LYS A 105 14.92 7.53 -2.03
C LYS A 105 14.06 8.02 -0.87
N ASN A 106 14.69 8.31 0.26
CA ASN A 106 14.03 8.74 1.51
C ASN A 106 13.09 7.70 2.14
N SER A 107 13.02 6.47 1.62
CA SER A 107 12.42 5.35 2.33
C SER A 107 13.44 4.72 3.28
N SER A 108 12.94 3.95 4.26
CA SER A 108 13.80 3.16 5.14
C SER A 108 14.33 1.88 4.47
N PHE A 109 14.03 1.65 3.19
CA PHE A 109 14.51 0.50 2.42
C PHE A 109 15.73 0.86 1.58
N THR A 110 16.60 -0.12 1.36
CA THR A 110 17.60 -0.09 0.31
C THR A 110 17.03 -0.66 -1.00
N LEU A 111 17.64 -0.32 -2.14
CA LEU A 111 17.21 -0.85 -3.45
C LEU A 111 17.14 -2.38 -3.48
N GLY A 112 18.13 -3.06 -2.89
CA GLY A 112 18.19 -4.53 -2.84
C GLY A 112 17.10 -5.18 -1.96
N GLN A 113 16.42 -4.39 -1.12
CA GLN A 113 15.31 -4.87 -0.31
C GLN A 113 13.97 -4.80 -1.03
N ILE A 114 13.88 -4.09 -2.17
CA ILE A 114 12.63 -3.92 -2.90
C ILE A 114 12.40 -5.06 -3.88
N SER A 115 11.20 -5.63 -3.84
CA SER A 115 10.76 -6.65 -4.79
C SER A 115 9.90 -6.10 -5.92
N ARG A 116 9.17 -5.01 -5.66
CA ARG A 116 8.25 -4.38 -6.59
C ARG A 116 7.91 -2.98 -6.12
N VAL A 117 7.70 -2.09 -7.09
CA VAL A 117 7.07 -0.78 -6.87
C VAL A 117 5.78 -0.73 -7.66
N ILE A 118 4.73 -0.18 -7.05
CA ILE A 118 3.39 -0.06 -7.65
C ILE A 118 3.03 1.41 -7.66
N ARG A 119 2.83 1.97 -8.86
CA ARG A 119 2.28 3.31 -9.01
C ARG A 119 0.76 3.21 -9.02
N LEU A 120 0.13 4.06 -8.23
CA LEU A 120 -1.30 4.19 -8.10
C LEU A 120 -1.77 5.48 -8.77
N LYS A 121 -3.03 5.48 -9.20
CA LYS A 121 -3.76 6.69 -9.59
C LYS A 121 -5.10 6.72 -8.86
N ARG A 122 -5.55 7.91 -8.49
CA ARG A 122 -6.86 8.08 -7.88
C ARG A 122 -7.95 7.65 -8.87
N ARG A 123 -8.92 6.89 -8.38
CA ARG A 123 -10.10 6.46 -9.18
C ARG A 123 -11.00 7.66 -9.48
#